data_AF-A0A916LE47-F1
#
_entry.id   AF-A0A916LE47-F1
#
_cell.length_a   1.000
_cell.length_b   1.000
_cell.length_c   1.000
_cell.angle_alpha   90.00
_cell.angle_beta   90.00
_cell.angle_gamma   90.00
#
_symmetry.space_group_name_H-M   'P 1'
#
loop_
_entity.id
_entity.type
_entity.pdbx_description
1 polymer ?
#
loop_
_entity_poly.entity_id
_entity_poly.type
_entity_poly.pdbx_seq_one_letter_code
_entity_poly.pdbx_strand_id
1 'polypeptide(L)'
;MLDDLIAGLDALGLQSRPSHWRRNLMACSGIEFCKLSFAETRVRAQHLVPELERRLEDINSQLDVPITVNINGCPNSCARIQIADIGFKGQMIDDGHGGSVEGFQVHLGGHLGLDAGFGRKLRQHKVTSDELGDYIDRVVRNFVKHRSEGERFAQWVIRAEEDDLR
;
A
#
# COMPACT_ATOMS: atom_id res chain seq x y z
N MET A 1 -28.15 -19.01 -12.09
CA MET A 1 -26.80 -19.41 -12.52
C MET A 1 -25.80 -18.40 -12.00
N LEU A 2 -25.32 -18.55 -10.77
CA LEU A 2 -24.31 -17.65 -10.19
C LEU A 2 -22.92 -17.95 -10.80
N ASP A 3 -22.61 -19.24 -11.01
CA ASP A 3 -21.32 -19.68 -11.53
C ASP A 3 -21.08 -19.22 -12.98
N ASP A 4 -22.11 -19.21 -13.83
CA ASP A 4 -21.98 -18.71 -15.20
C ASP A 4 -21.77 -17.20 -15.26
N LEU A 5 -22.35 -16.44 -14.31
CA LEU A 5 -22.08 -15.01 -14.18
C LEU A 5 -20.63 -14.77 -13.75
N ILE A 6 -20.15 -15.55 -12.77
CA ILE A 6 -18.76 -15.51 -12.31
C ILE A 6 -17.81 -15.81 -13.48
N ALA A 7 -18.04 -16.91 -14.20
CA ALA A 7 -17.22 -17.31 -15.34
C ALA A 7 -17.23 -16.25 -16.47
N GLY A 8 -18.40 -15.66 -16.75
CA GLY A 8 -18.52 -14.60 -17.75
C GLY A 8 -17.76 -13.32 -17.38
N LEU A 9 -17.80 -12.90 -16.11
CA LEU A 9 -17.03 -11.74 -15.62
C LEU A 9 -15.52 -12.01 -15.64
N ASP A 10 -15.10 -13.20 -15.18
CA ASP A 10 -13.69 -13.58 -15.16
C ASP A 10 -13.10 -13.65 -16.59
N ALA A 11 -13.87 -14.12 -17.57
CA ALA A 11 -13.48 -14.12 -18.99
C ALA A 11 -13.28 -12.71 -19.58
N LEU A 12 -13.91 -11.68 -19.00
CA LEU A 12 -13.71 -10.27 -19.36
C LEU A 12 -12.59 -9.60 -18.56
N GLY A 13 -11.88 -10.34 -17.70
CA GLY A 13 -10.88 -9.78 -16.79
C GLY A 13 -11.48 -9.03 -15.59
N LEU A 14 -12.80 -9.13 -15.38
CA LEU A 14 -13.51 -8.54 -14.24
C LEU A 14 -13.58 -9.56 -13.12
N GLN A 15 -12.47 -9.73 -12.40
CA GLN A 15 -12.36 -10.76 -11.36
C GLN A 15 -13.48 -10.66 -10.32
N SER A 16 -14.27 -11.73 -10.22
CA SER A 16 -15.39 -11.84 -9.27
C SER A 16 -14.96 -12.10 -7.83
N ARG A 17 -13.76 -12.68 -7.65
CA ARG A 17 -13.12 -12.99 -6.36
C ARG A 17 -11.73 -12.35 -6.27
N PRO A 18 -11.64 -11.02 -6.26
CA PRO A 18 -10.36 -10.33 -6.24
C PRO A 18 -9.60 -10.62 -4.93
N SER A 19 -8.27 -10.65 -5.03
CA SER A 19 -7.41 -10.81 -3.85
C SER A 19 -7.62 -9.69 -2.84
N HIS A 20 -7.06 -9.89 -1.65
CA HIS A 20 -6.99 -8.86 -0.62
C HIS A 20 -6.35 -7.55 -1.16
N TRP A 21 -5.25 -7.66 -1.91
CA TRP A 21 -4.52 -6.51 -2.47
C TRP A 21 -5.31 -5.75 -3.53
N ARG A 22 -6.02 -6.46 -4.42
CA ARG A 22 -6.87 -5.85 -5.45
C ARG A 22 -8.01 -5.03 -4.87
N ARG A 23 -8.58 -5.46 -3.75
CA ARG A 23 -9.71 -4.79 -3.09
C ARG A 23 -9.30 -3.55 -2.31
N ASN A 24 -8.08 -3.55 -1.78
CA ASN A 24 -7.66 -2.60 -0.76
C ASN A 24 -6.51 -1.67 -1.21
N LEU A 25 -6.18 -1.66 -2.50
CA LEU A 25 -5.20 -0.72 -3.06
C LEU A 25 -5.89 0.43 -3.81
N MET A 26 -5.45 1.66 -3.52
CA MET A 26 -5.91 2.86 -4.21
C MET A 26 -4.72 3.68 -4.72
N ALA A 27 -4.81 4.19 -5.95
CA ALA A 27 -3.82 5.11 -6.50
C ALA A 27 -4.47 6.36 -7.07
N CYS A 28 -3.76 7.48 -7.06
CA CYS A 28 -4.19 8.68 -7.79
C CYS A 28 -3.84 8.58 -9.28
N SER A 29 -4.09 9.65 -10.03
CA SER A 29 -3.89 9.66 -11.50
C SER A 29 -2.43 9.61 -11.95
N GLY A 30 -1.45 9.87 -11.06
CA GLY A 30 -0.01 9.81 -11.38
C GLY A 30 0.49 10.94 -12.28
N ILE A 31 1.81 10.95 -12.53
CA ILE A 31 2.52 11.97 -13.32
C ILE A 31 2.12 12.02 -14.79
N GLU A 32 1.61 10.92 -15.33
CA GLU A 32 1.12 10.87 -16.72
C GLU A 32 -0.07 11.84 -16.94
N PHE A 33 -0.96 11.96 -15.96
CA PHE A 33 -2.22 12.71 -16.12
C PHE A 33 -2.39 13.89 -15.16
N CYS A 34 -1.56 14.00 -14.12
CA CYS A 34 -1.67 15.05 -13.10
C CYS A 34 -0.40 15.91 -13.04
N LYS A 35 -0.53 17.19 -13.41
CA LYS A 35 0.58 18.17 -13.37
C LYS A 35 1.20 18.41 -11.99
N LEU A 36 0.51 18.00 -10.92
CA LEU A 36 0.95 18.17 -9.53
C LEU A 36 1.70 16.95 -9.01
N SER A 37 1.69 15.84 -9.76
CA SER A 37 2.34 14.61 -9.36
C SER A 37 3.84 14.68 -9.59
N PHE A 38 4.60 14.20 -8.61
CA PHE A 38 6.03 13.98 -8.70
C PHE A 38 6.37 12.56 -9.15
N ALA A 39 5.45 11.62 -8.94
CA ALA A 39 5.65 10.20 -9.22
C ALA A 39 4.51 9.61 -10.07
N GLU A 40 4.82 8.56 -10.83
CA GLU A 40 3.80 7.69 -11.41
C GLU A 40 3.10 6.87 -10.29
N THR A 41 1.77 6.74 -10.36
CA THR A 41 1.03 5.93 -9.39
C THR A 41 0.08 4.90 -10.00
N ARG A 42 -0.51 5.18 -11.17
CA ARG A 42 -1.54 4.34 -11.79
C ARG A 42 -0.91 3.10 -12.39
N VAL A 43 0.09 3.27 -13.26
CA VAL A 43 0.84 2.15 -13.85
C VAL A 43 1.54 1.37 -12.75
N ARG A 44 2.14 2.06 -11.78
CA ARG A 44 2.78 1.43 -10.62
C ARG A 44 1.81 0.54 -9.85
N ALA A 45 0.61 1.01 -9.57
CA ALA A 45 -0.42 0.21 -8.91
C ALA A 45 -0.81 -1.05 -9.71
N GLN A 46 -0.91 -0.94 -11.04
CA GLN A 46 -1.24 -2.07 -11.92
C GLN A 46 -0.18 -3.18 -11.87
N HIS A 47 1.10 -2.83 -11.66
CA HIS A 47 2.19 -3.79 -11.49
C HIS A 47 2.36 -4.27 -10.04
N LEU A 48 2.19 -3.37 -9.08
CA LEU A 48 2.42 -3.67 -7.66
C LEU A 48 1.42 -4.71 -7.14
N VAL A 49 0.17 -4.67 -7.56
CA VAL A 49 -0.85 -5.62 -7.09
C VAL A 49 -0.50 -7.09 -7.42
N PRO A 50 -0.26 -7.49 -8.69
CA PRO A 50 0.15 -8.86 -8.99
C PRO A 50 1.52 -9.21 -8.39
N GLU A 51 2.40 -8.23 -8.21
CA GLU A 51 3.67 -8.42 -7.51
C GLU A 51 3.44 -8.82 -6.04
N LEU A 52 2.56 -8.13 -5.31
CA LEU A 52 2.21 -8.45 -3.92
C LEU A 52 1.48 -9.79 -3.81
N GLU A 53 0.59 -10.11 -4.74
CA GLU A 53 -0.08 -11.41 -4.81
C GLU A 53 0.94 -12.56 -4.85
N ARG A 54 2.00 -12.42 -5.65
CA ARG A 54 3.08 -13.40 -5.78
C ARG A 54 4.05 -13.39 -4.60
N ARG A 55 4.47 -12.21 -4.13
CA ARG A 55 5.46 -12.07 -3.04
C ARG A 55 4.95 -12.62 -1.72
N LEU A 56 3.66 -12.44 -1.45
CA LEU A 56 3.03 -12.77 -0.17
C LEU A 56 2.14 -14.01 -0.27
N GLU A 57 2.27 -14.82 -1.33
CA GLU A 57 1.47 -16.02 -1.56
C GLU A 57 1.47 -16.96 -0.34
N ASP A 58 2.63 -17.13 0.31
CA ASP A 58 2.83 -17.99 1.48
C ASP A 58 2.13 -17.51 2.75
N ILE A 59 1.79 -16.22 2.85
CA ILE A 59 1.14 -15.64 4.03
C ILE A 59 -0.22 -15.01 3.75
N ASN A 60 -0.67 -14.94 2.50
CA ASN A 60 -1.94 -14.31 2.14
C ASN A 60 -3.13 -14.95 2.87
N SER A 61 -3.10 -16.27 3.12
CA SER A 61 -4.14 -16.97 3.89
C SER A 61 -4.13 -16.62 5.39
N GLN A 62 -3.03 -16.07 5.90
CA GLN A 62 -2.91 -15.63 7.28
C GLN A 62 -3.51 -14.23 7.45
N LEU A 63 -3.66 -13.43 6.39
CA LEU A 63 -4.25 -12.09 6.44
C LEU A 63 -5.78 -12.16 6.65
N ASP A 64 -6.17 -12.33 7.92
CA ASP A 64 -7.54 -12.38 8.44
C ASP A 64 -8.20 -11.01 8.58
N VAL A 65 -7.40 -9.94 8.61
CA VAL A 65 -7.84 -8.54 8.62
C VAL A 65 -7.33 -7.82 7.37
N PRO A 66 -8.09 -6.85 6.83
CA PRO A 66 -7.65 -6.13 5.65
C PRO A 66 -6.51 -5.15 5.96
N ILE A 67 -5.61 -4.98 4.98
CA ILE A 67 -4.52 -4.00 4.94
C ILE A 67 -4.72 -3.12 3.70
N THR A 68 -4.95 -1.84 3.93
CA THR A 68 -5.13 -0.85 2.86
C THR A 68 -3.81 -0.24 2.41
N VAL A 69 -3.63 -0.13 1.09
CA VAL A 69 -2.42 0.43 0.48
C VAL A 69 -2.80 1.59 -0.43
N ASN A 70 -2.36 2.80 -0.10
CA ASN A 70 -2.72 3.98 -0.90
C ASN A 70 -1.48 4.67 -1.45
N ILE A 71 -1.45 4.91 -2.77
CA ILE A 71 -0.33 5.55 -3.47
C ILE A 71 -0.79 6.90 -4.02
N ASN A 72 -0.14 7.98 -3.59
CA ASN A 72 -0.48 9.32 -4.07
C ASN A 72 0.78 10.04 -4.51
N GLY A 73 0.89 10.41 -5.78
CA GLY A 73 2.14 10.95 -6.34
C GLY A 73 2.50 12.38 -5.92
N CYS A 74 1.71 13.04 -5.06
CA CYS A 74 1.96 14.40 -4.58
C CYS A 74 1.51 14.60 -3.11
N PRO A 75 1.69 15.78 -2.49
CA PRO A 75 1.20 16.02 -1.13
C PRO A 75 -0.31 16.27 -1.01
N ASN A 76 -1.05 16.43 -2.12
CA ASN A 76 -2.49 16.80 -2.08
C ASN A 76 -3.44 15.65 -1.72
N SER A 77 -2.91 14.42 -1.59
CA SER A 77 -3.62 13.27 -1.03
C SER A 77 -4.98 12.91 -1.68
N CYS A 78 -5.06 12.91 -3.01
CA CYS A 78 -6.26 12.45 -3.72
C CYS A 78 -6.60 10.98 -3.39
N ALA A 79 -5.58 10.13 -3.18
CA ALA A 79 -5.75 8.75 -2.72
C ALA A 79 -5.82 8.61 -1.19
N ARG A 80 -5.99 9.71 -0.42
CA ARG A 80 -6.25 9.67 1.04
C ARG A 80 -5.22 8.86 1.84
N ILE A 81 -3.93 9.07 1.58
CA ILE A 81 -2.85 8.25 2.15
C ILE A 81 -2.74 8.31 3.68
N GLN A 82 -3.24 9.38 4.32
CA GLN A 82 -3.16 9.52 5.77
C GLN A 82 -4.12 8.60 6.52
N ILE A 83 -5.06 7.95 5.83
CA ILE A 83 -6.08 7.07 6.44
C ILE A 83 -5.97 5.64 5.91
N ALA A 84 -4.84 5.29 5.30
CA ALA A 84 -4.52 3.93 4.87
C ALA A 84 -3.56 3.28 5.87
N ASP A 85 -3.63 1.95 5.97
CA ASP A 85 -2.69 1.17 6.78
C ASP A 85 -1.26 1.42 6.29
N ILE A 86 -1.06 1.45 4.97
CA ILE A 86 0.21 1.80 4.32
C ILE A 86 -0.06 2.89 3.26
N GLY A 87 0.37 4.11 3.54
CA GLY A 87 0.21 5.27 2.67
C GLY A 87 1.53 5.78 2.08
N PHE A 88 1.57 6.03 0.78
CA PHE A 88 2.75 6.52 0.07
C PHE A 88 2.53 7.93 -0.49
N LYS A 89 3.26 8.91 0.05
CA LYS A 89 3.23 10.31 -0.40
C LYS A 89 4.37 10.62 -1.36
N GLY A 90 4.06 10.79 -2.63
CA GLY A 90 4.99 11.13 -3.69
C GLY A 90 5.68 12.46 -3.45
N GLN A 91 6.99 12.46 -3.66
CA GLN A 91 7.89 13.60 -3.54
C GLN A 91 9.20 13.28 -4.28
N MET A 92 9.99 14.31 -4.55
CA MET A 92 11.38 14.12 -4.97
C MET A 92 12.25 13.75 -3.77
N ILE A 93 13.09 12.73 -3.91
CA ILE A 93 14.02 12.27 -2.88
C ILE A 93 15.46 12.33 -3.42
N ASP A 94 16.43 12.48 -2.53
CA ASP A 94 17.86 12.50 -2.89
C ASP A 94 18.28 11.10 -3.33
N ASP A 95 19.03 11.00 -4.43
CA ASP A 95 19.52 9.73 -4.98
C ASP A 95 20.86 9.26 -4.40
N GLY A 96 21.43 10.02 -3.46
CA GLY A 96 22.73 9.75 -2.85
C GLY A 96 23.93 10.12 -3.73
N HIS A 97 23.69 10.57 -4.96
CA HIS A 97 24.69 10.97 -5.95
C HIS A 97 24.59 12.45 -6.33
N GLY A 98 23.84 13.23 -5.54
CA GLY A 98 23.64 14.67 -5.76
C GLY A 98 22.54 15.00 -6.76
N GLY A 99 21.79 13.99 -7.22
CA GLY A 99 20.59 14.14 -8.03
C GLY A 99 19.31 13.92 -7.20
N SER A 100 18.19 13.79 -7.90
CA SER A 100 16.92 13.50 -7.27
C SER A 100 16.08 12.56 -8.11
N VAL A 101 15.45 11.60 -7.44
CA VAL A 101 14.60 10.58 -8.04
C VAL A 101 13.19 10.65 -7.46
N GLU A 102 12.23 10.10 -8.19
CA GLU A 102 10.87 9.92 -7.66
C GLU A 102 10.88 8.96 -6.46
N GLY A 103 10.14 9.32 -5.43
CA GLY A 103 10.00 8.47 -4.26
C GLY A 103 8.81 8.85 -3.41
N PHE A 104 8.67 8.15 -2.29
CA PHE A 104 7.50 8.21 -1.44
C PHE A 104 7.91 8.37 0.03
N GLN A 105 7.30 9.32 0.72
CA GLN A 105 7.27 9.31 2.20
C GLN A 105 6.18 8.33 2.66
N VAL A 106 6.58 7.38 3.47
CA VAL A 106 5.67 6.39 4.04
C VAL A 106 4.89 6.97 5.22
N HIS A 107 3.60 6.65 5.27
CA HIS A 107 2.68 6.87 6.39
C HIS A 107 2.12 5.51 6.79
N LEU A 108 2.15 5.17 8.08
CA LEU A 108 1.70 3.87 8.56
C LEU A 108 0.61 4.00 9.63
N GLY A 109 -0.35 3.09 9.56
CA GLY A 109 -1.40 2.90 10.57
C GLY A 109 -2.50 3.96 10.54
N GLY A 110 -2.75 4.56 9.37
CA GLY A 110 -3.94 5.38 9.19
C GLY A 110 -5.16 4.48 9.01
N HIS A 111 -6.30 4.86 9.58
CA HIS A 111 -7.54 4.12 9.34
C HIS A 111 -8.79 4.93 9.69
N LEU A 112 -9.94 4.44 9.22
CA LEU A 112 -11.27 4.95 9.55
C LEU A 112 -12.01 3.99 10.50
N GLY A 113 -13.14 4.44 11.05
CA GLY A 113 -14.00 3.63 11.93
C GLY A 113 -13.87 4.02 13.40
N LEU A 114 -14.10 3.05 14.29
CA LEU A 114 -14.20 3.30 15.73
C LEU A 114 -12.90 3.80 16.38
N ASP A 115 -11.74 3.36 15.89
CA ASP A 115 -10.44 3.78 16.43
C ASP A 115 -9.75 4.85 15.57
N ALA A 116 -10.50 5.59 14.72
CA ALA A 116 -9.96 6.38 13.62
C ALA A 116 -8.71 7.21 13.98
N GLY A 117 -7.71 7.15 13.10
CA GLY A 117 -6.42 7.77 13.31
C GLY A 117 -5.71 8.08 12.00
N PHE A 118 -4.82 9.06 12.04
CA PHE A 118 -3.94 9.37 10.91
C PHE A 118 -2.68 8.52 10.97
N GLY A 119 -2.23 8.07 9.81
CA GLY A 119 -0.98 7.34 9.66
C GLY A 119 0.20 8.20 10.06
N ARG A 120 1.11 7.62 10.85
CA ARG A 120 2.31 8.30 11.35
C ARG A 120 3.42 8.25 10.31
N LYS A 121 4.21 9.32 10.25
CA LYS A 121 5.42 9.39 9.43
C LYS A 121 6.60 8.87 10.24
N LEU A 122 7.32 7.88 9.71
CA LEU A 122 8.59 7.47 10.29
C LEU A 122 9.69 8.48 9.93
N ARG A 123 10.58 8.79 10.87
CA ARG A 123 11.59 9.83 10.70
C ARG A 123 12.56 9.43 9.59
N GLN A 124 12.70 10.32 8.59
CA GLN A 124 13.59 10.14 7.43
C GLN A 124 13.33 8.86 6.63
N HIS A 125 12.17 8.22 6.79
CA HIS A 125 11.85 7.02 6.07
C HIS A 125 11.19 7.37 4.73
N LYS A 126 11.88 7.00 3.66
CA LYS A 126 11.49 7.24 2.27
C LYS A 126 11.84 5.98 1.49
N VAL A 127 11.04 5.67 0.49
CA VAL A 127 11.26 4.55 -0.43
C VAL A 127 11.11 5.07 -1.86
N THR A 128 11.92 4.57 -2.78
CA THR A 128 11.76 4.78 -4.21
C THR A 128 10.52 4.04 -4.70
N SER A 129 10.11 4.33 -5.95
CA SER A 129 9.04 3.56 -6.60
C SER A 129 9.36 2.08 -6.57
N ASP A 130 10.57 1.66 -6.98
CA ASP A 130 10.93 0.25 -7.12
C ASP A 130 10.97 -0.53 -5.81
N GLU A 131 11.25 0.15 -4.69
CA GLU A 131 11.27 -0.44 -3.35
C GLU A 131 9.87 -0.68 -2.76
N LEU A 132 8.78 -0.19 -3.36
CA LEU A 132 7.42 -0.32 -2.78
C LEU A 132 7.05 -1.78 -2.48
N GLY A 133 7.35 -2.70 -3.41
CA GLY A 133 7.04 -4.12 -3.24
C GLY A 133 7.82 -4.76 -2.10
N ASP A 134 9.13 -4.49 -2.03
CA ASP A 134 10.01 -4.99 -0.97
C ASP A 134 9.65 -4.43 0.40
N TYR A 135 9.27 -3.15 0.46
CA TYR A 135 8.87 -2.49 1.69
C TYR A 135 7.55 -3.07 2.24
N ILE A 136 6.53 -3.20 1.39
CA ILE A 136 5.24 -3.77 1.80
C ILE A 136 5.42 -5.22 2.25
N ASP A 137 6.18 -6.03 1.51
CA ASP A 137 6.46 -7.42 1.89
C ASP A 137 7.04 -7.51 3.30
N ARG A 138 8.09 -6.72 3.58
CA ARG A 138 8.76 -6.69 4.87
C ARG A 138 7.83 -6.27 6.01
N VAL A 139 7.12 -5.14 5.86
CA VAL A 139 6.28 -4.63 6.95
C VAL A 139 5.06 -5.52 7.20
N VAL A 140 4.49 -6.13 6.17
CA VAL A 140 3.37 -7.07 6.29
C VAL A 140 3.82 -8.37 6.95
N ARG A 141 5.00 -8.89 6.62
CA ARG A 141 5.58 -10.05 7.31
C ARG A 141 5.83 -9.77 8.79
N ASN A 142 6.37 -8.59 9.12
CA ASN A 142 6.56 -8.17 10.50
C ASN A 142 5.24 -8.02 11.25
N PHE A 143 4.21 -7.48 10.59
CA PHE A 143 2.86 -7.44 11.15
C PHE A 143 2.34 -8.85 11.44
N VAL A 144 2.36 -9.77 10.47
CA VAL A 144 1.88 -11.14 10.66
C VAL A 144 2.62 -11.86 11.79
N LYS A 145 3.94 -11.65 11.91
CA LYS A 145 4.78 -12.25 12.94
C LYS A 145 4.49 -11.75 14.35
N HIS A 146 4.18 -10.46 14.51
CA HIS A 146 4.13 -9.81 15.83
C HIS A 146 2.73 -9.38 16.28
N ARG A 147 1.71 -9.52 15.42
CA ARG A 147 0.32 -9.19 15.76
C ARG A 147 -0.31 -10.19 16.72
N SER A 148 -1.31 -9.71 17.46
CA SER A 148 -2.25 -10.54 18.20
C SER A 148 -3.39 -11.01 17.28
N GLU A 149 -4.13 -12.03 17.71
CA GLU A 149 -5.32 -12.52 16.98
C GLU A 149 -6.34 -11.39 16.77
N GLY A 150 -6.80 -11.21 15.52
CA GLY A 150 -7.78 -10.18 15.14
C GLY A 150 -7.27 -8.74 15.20
N GLU A 151 -6.00 -8.51 15.53
CA GLU A 151 -5.42 -7.17 15.60
C GLU A 151 -5.25 -6.58 14.19
N ARG A 152 -5.76 -5.37 13.97
CA ARG A 152 -5.61 -4.65 12.71
C ARG A 152 -4.21 -4.06 12.56
N PHE A 153 -3.75 -3.90 11.32
CA PHE A 153 -2.42 -3.34 11.02
C PHE A 153 -2.18 -2.00 11.73
N ALA A 154 -3.14 -1.07 11.65
CA ALA A 154 -3.03 0.21 12.34
C ALA A 154 -2.86 0.10 13.87
N GLN A 155 -3.49 -0.88 14.52
CA GLN A 155 -3.34 -1.10 15.96
C GLN A 155 -1.93 -1.60 16.30
N TRP A 156 -1.42 -2.54 15.49
CA TRP A 156 -0.06 -3.04 15.63
C TRP A 156 0.98 -1.92 15.45
N VAL A 157 0.83 -1.07 14.43
CA VAL A 157 1.76 0.05 14.15
C VAL A 157 1.94 0.97 15.36
N ILE A 158 0.90 1.19 16.18
CA ILE A 158 0.98 2.06 17.36
C ILE A 158 2.03 1.54 18.35
N ARG A 159 2.06 0.22 18.58
CA ARG A 159 2.92 -0.44 19.56
C ARG A 159 4.19 -1.07 18.98
N ALA A 160 4.31 -1.15 17.66
CA ALA A 160 5.45 -1.74 16.99
C ALA A 160 6.72 -0.92 17.22
N GLU A 161 7.82 -1.63 17.44
CA GLU A 161 9.17 -1.06 17.49
C GLU A 161 9.52 -0.43 16.13
N GLU A 162 10.35 0.61 16.13
CA GLU A 162 10.63 1.36 14.89
C GLU A 162 11.32 0.49 13.82
N ASP A 163 12.16 -0.46 14.24
CA ASP A 163 12.87 -1.38 13.34
C ASP A 163 11.92 -2.34 12.60
N ASP A 164 10.79 -2.70 13.20
CA ASP A 164 9.79 -3.56 12.54
C ASP A 164 9.02 -2.84 11.43
N LEU A 165 9.09 -1.50 11.41
CA LEU A 165 8.35 -0.64 10.49
C LEU A 165 9.21 -0.08 9.35
N ARG A 166 10.52 -0.29 9.41
CA ARG A 166 11.51 0.23 8.47
C ARG A 166 11.81 -0.75 7.35
#